data_AF-A0A838VL34-F1
#
_entry.id   AF-A0A838VL34-F1
#
_cell.length_a   1.000
_cell.length_b   1.000
_cell.length_c   1.000
_cell.angle_alpha   90.00
_cell.angle_beta   90.00
_cell.angle_gamma   90.00
#
_symmetry.space_group_name_H-M   'P 1'
#
loop_
_entity.id
_entity.type
_entity.pdbx_description
1 polymer ?
#
loop_
_entity_poly.entity_id
_entity_poly.type
_entity_poly.pdbx_seq_one_letter_code
_entity_poly.pdbx_strand_id
1 'polypeptide(L)'
;MDTQLSLSFYLHSCHTVAALSQVNDRAQVLRQVAAQVDNLTNRTVQSNITATEAILAALVLDRTLIKRILRRDLMQESAIYQDILSEGEQAKAQRIALNLLREGMTIEAIARVTELSVEQIHQLQIAQTQSDAK
;
A
#
# COMPACT_ATOMS: atom_id res chain seq x y z
N MET A 1 -12.19 -20.06 31.58
CA MET A 1 -12.35 -18.71 31.00
C MET A 1 -12.05 -18.84 29.52
N ASP A 2 -13.07 -18.60 28.70
CA ASP A 2 -13.22 -19.16 27.35
C ASP A 2 -12.23 -18.63 26.30
N THR A 3 -11.36 -19.52 25.83
CA THR A 3 -10.45 -19.33 24.69
C THR A 3 -11.19 -19.06 23.37
N GLN A 4 -12.47 -19.41 23.28
CA GLN A 4 -13.31 -19.24 22.09
C GLN A 4 -13.78 -17.78 21.90
N LEU A 5 -14.00 -17.04 22.99
CA LEU A 5 -14.29 -15.59 22.92
C LEU A 5 -13.06 -14.79 22.46
N SER A 6 -11.88 -15.20 22.90
CA SER A 6 -10.62 -14.54 22.54
C SER A 6 -10.30 -14.71 21.06
N LEU A 7 -10.54 -15.90 20.48
CA LEU A 7 -10.29 -16.14 19.05
C LEU A 7 -11.24 -15.34 18.14
N SER A 8 -12.52 -15.22 18.52
CA SER A 8 -13.49 -14.39 17.80
C SER A 8 -13.13 -12.90 17.85
N PHE A 9 -12.59 -12.43 18.98
CA PHE A 9 -12.12 -11.06 19.17
C PHE A 9 -10.92 -10.70 18.28
N TYR A 10 -9.91 -11.58 18.18
CA TYR A 10 -8.75 -11.38 17.30
C TYR A 10 -9.13 -11.45 15.81
N LEU A 11 -10.03 -12.36 15.42
CA LEU A 11 -10.48 -12.47 14.03
C LEU A 11 -11.31 -11.27 13.58
N HIS A 12 -12.14 -10.69 14.45
CA HIS A 12 -12.97 -9.54 14.09
C HIS A 12 -12.11 -8.28 13.86
N SER A 13 -11.17 -8.00 14.77
CA SER A 13 -10.23 -6.87 14.63
C SER A 13 -9.40 -6.96 13.34
N CYS A 14 -8.95 -8.17 12.97
CA CYS A 14 -8.22 -8.40 11.74
C CYS A 14 -9.09 -8.21 10.48
N HIS A 15 -10.37 -8.63 10.53
CA HIS A 15 -11.33 -8.41 9.44
C HIS A 15 -11.62 -6.92 9.21
N THR A 16 -11.77 -6.15 10.29
CA THR A 16 -12.03 -4.70 10.22
C THR A 16 -10.85 -3.97 9.59
N VAL A 17 -9.61 -4.29 9.99
CA VAL A 17 -8.40 -3.68 9.40
C VAL A 17 -8.24 -4.05 7.92
N ALA A 18 -8.52 -5.31 7.56
CA ALA A 18 -8.47 -5.76 6.18
C ALA A 18 -9.54 -5.07 5.31
N ALA A 19 -10.77 -4.94 5.80
CA ALA A 19 -11.86 -4.25 5.12
C ALA A 19 -11.57 -2.75 4.92
N LEU A 20 -10.99 -2.08 5.93
CA LEU A 20 -10.60 -0.67 5.82
C LEU A 20 -9.44 -0.44 4.86
N SER A 21 -8.57 -1.43 4.68
CA SER A 21 -7.40 -1.31 3.81
C SER A 21 -7.76 -1.45 2.32
N GLN A 22 -8.77 -2.26 1.99
CA GLN A 22 -9.11 -2.65 0.61
C GLN A 22 -10.21 -1.82 -0.06
N VAL A 23 -10.93 -0.95 0.66
CA VAL A 23 -12.15 -0.28 0.16
C VAL A 23 -11.92 1.20 -0.20
N ASN A 24 -12.49 1.64 -1.33
CA ASN A 24 -12.39 3.02 -1.85
C ASN A 24 -13.11 4.08 -0.99
N ASP A 25 -14.08 3.69 -0.15
CA ASP A 25 -14.79 4.56 0.78
C ASP A 25 -14.67 4.05 2.23
N ARG A 26 -13.51 4.30 2.82
CA ARG A 26 -13.16 3.88 4.19
C ARG A 26 -14.06 4.49 5.26
N ALA A 27 -14.62 5.67 5.01
CA ALA A 27 -15.50 6.36 5.95
C ALA A 27 -16.87 5.66 6.07
N GLN A 28 -17.40 5.12 4.97
CA GLN A 28 -18.61 4.30 5.01
C GLN A 28 -18.42 3.00 5.78
N VAL A 29 -17.29 2.31 5.55
CA VAL A 29 -16.97 1.06 6.27
C VAL A 29 -16.86 1.31 7.78
N LEU A 30 -16.19 2.38 8.20
CA LEU A 30 -16.13 2.76 9.62
C LEU A 30 -17.49 3.03 10.24
N ARG A 31 -18.39 3.71 9.52
CA ARG A 31 -19.75 3.97 9.99
C ARG A 31 -20.55 2.67 10.17
N GLN A 32 -20.38 1.71 9.25
CA GLN A 32 -21.04 0.41 9.35
C GLN A 32 -20.53 -0.41 10.53
N VAL A 33 -19.21 -0.41 10.76
CA VAL A 33 -18.60 -1.13 11.88
C VAL A 33 -19.00 -0.50 13.22
N ALA A 34 -18.96 0.82 13.35
CA ALA A 34 -19.43 1.52 14.55
C ALA A 34 -20.90 1.18 14.89
N ALA A 35 -21.77 1.12 13.88
CA ALA A 35 -23.17 0.72 14.06
C ALA A 35 -23.33 -0.74 14.51
N GLN A 36 -22.42 -1.64 14.11
CA GLN A 36 -22.43 -3.03 14.58
C GLN A 36 -21.96 -3.14 16.03
N VAL A 37 -20.96 -2.34 16.43
CA VAL A 37 -20.47 -2.27 17.80
C VAL A 37 -21.49 -1.66 18.76
N ASP A 38 -22.29 -0.70 18.29
CA ASP A 38 -23.41 -0.11 19.05
C ASP A 38 -24.50 -1.14 19.43
N ASN A 39 -24.60 -2.25 18.68
CA ASN A 39 -25.57 -3.32 18.95
C ASN A 39 -25.07 -4.36 19.98
N LEU A 40 -23.85 -4.21 20.51
CA LEU A 40 -23.31 -5.14 21.50
C LEU A 40 -23.93 -4.90 22.89
N THR A 41 -24.48 -5.95 23.50
CA THR A 41 -25.15 -5.86 24.80
C THR A 41 -24.19 -5.64 25.98
N ASN A 42 -22.93 -6.05 25.84
CA ASN A 42 -21.92 -5.91 26.90
C ASN A 42 -21.17 -4.58 26.77
N ARG A 43 -21.48 -3.64 27.67
CA ARG A 43 -20.89 -2.29 27.66
C ARG A 43 -19.37 -2.24 27.83
N THR A 44 -18.77 -3.15 28.59
CA THR A 44 -17.31 -3.19 28.75
C THR A 44 -16.63 -3.64 27.47
N VAL A 45 -17.19 -4.66 26.82
CA VAL A 45 -16.71 -5.16 25.53
C VAL A 45 -16.90 -4.10 24.44
N GLN A 46 -18.08 -3.47 24.38
CA GLN A 46 -18.40 -2.36 23.48
C GLN A 46 -17.41 -1.20 23.65
N SER A 47 -17.13 -0.77 24.88
CA SER A 47 -16.18 0.32 25.16
C SER A 47 -14.77 -0.01 24.70
N ASN A 48 -14.29 -1.23 24.98
CA ASN A 48 -12.94 -1.67 24.59
C ASN A 48 -12.80 -1.77 23.06
N ILE A 49 -13.83 -2.26 22.38
CA ILE A 49 -13.87 -2.36 20.91
C ILE A 49 -13.91 -0.97 20.30
N THR A 50 -14.81 -0.09 20.76
CA THR A 50 -14.95 1.29 20.27
C THR A 50 -13.63 2.07 20.38
N ALA A 51 -12.93 1.94 21.52
CA ALA A 51 -11.64 2.60 21.70
C ALA A 51 -10.56 2.07 20.75
N THR A 52 -10.51 0.75 20.56
CA THR A 52 -9.54 0.11 19.65
C THR A 52 -9.83 0.47 18.19
N GLU A 53 -11.10 0.47 17.78
CA GLU A 53 -11.53 0.88 16.45
C GLU A 53 -11.25 2.36 16.18
N ALA A 54 -11.48 3.23 17.15
CA ALA A 54 -11.16 4.66 17.02
C ALA A 54 -9.66 4.88 16.79
N ILE A 55 -8.81 4.14 17.51
CA ILE A 55 -7.34 4.20 17.34
C ILE A 55 -6.94 3.67 15.97
N LEU A 56 -7.46 2.51 15.55
CA LEU A 56 -7.15 1.90 14.25
C LEU A 56 -7.68 2.75 13.09
N ALA A 57 -8.87 3.33 13.20
CA ALA A 57 -9.43 4.27 12.24
C ALA A 57 -8.56 5.51 12.10
N ALA A 58 -8.13 6.09 13.23
CA ALA A 58 -7.20 7.22 13.24
C ALA A 58 -5.87 6.86 12.56
N LEU A 59 -5.33 5.67 12.84
CA LEU A 59 -4.10 5.18 12.21
C LEU A 59 -4.27 4.95 10.70
N VAL A 60 -5.34 4.29 10.26
CA VAL A 60 -5.57 3.96 8.85
C VAL A 60 -5.92 5.18 8.01
N LEU A 61 -6.66 6.15 8.55
CA LEU A 61 -7.02 7.38 7.82
C LEU A 61 -5.96 8.49 7.90
N ASP A 62 -5.16 8.54 8.97
CA ASP A 62 -4.14 9.59 9.11
C ASP A 62 -2.79 9.16 8.51
N ARG A 63 -2.63 9.49 7.23
CA ARG A 63 -1.36 9.34 6.49
C ARG A 63 -0.17 10.04 7.18
N THR A 64 -0.42 11.08 7.97
CA THR A 64 0.58 11.82 8.74
C THR A 64 0.99 11.05 9.99
N LEU A 65 0.04 10.40 10.67
CA LEU A 65 0.32 9.54 11.82
C LEU A 65 1.06 8.27 11.39
N ILE A 66 0.65 7.61 10.30
CA ILE A 66 1.37 6.47 9.70
C ILE A 66 2.83 6.86 9.42
N LYS A 67 3.06 7.99 8.75
CA LYS A 67 4.43 8.47 8.46
C LYS A 67 5.22 8.87 9.70
N ARG A 68 4.56 9.25 10.79
CA ARG A 68 5.19 9.64 12.07
C ARG A 68 5.58 8.44 12.92
N ILE A 69 4.81 7.34 12.84
CA ILE A 69 5.07 6.07 13.51
C ILE A 69 6.07 5.25 12.68
N LEU A 70 5.79 5.08 11.39
CA LEU A 70 6.69 4.45 10.41
C LEU A 70 7.66 5.50 9.87
N ARG A 71 8.49 6.06 10.76
CA ARG A 71 9.57 6.97 10.35
C ARG A 71 10.46 6.22 9.36
N ARG A 72 10.83 6.90 8.27
CA ARG A 72 11.64 6.34 7.17
C ARG A 72 12.87 5.61 7.69
N ASP A 73 13.51 6.20 8.69
CA ASP A 73 14.74 5.73 9.34
C ASP A 73 14.56 4.37 10.04
N LEU A 74 13.37 4.07 10.58
CA LEU A 74 13.03 2.77 11.17
C LEU A 74 12.63 1.74 10.11
N MET A 75 12.05 2.19 9.00
CA MET A 75 11.59 1.33 7.91
C MET A 75 12.71 0.93 6.94
N GLN A 76 13.84 1.63 6.94
CA GLN A 76 14.99 1.31 6.10
C GLN A 76 15.56 -0.09 6.37
N GLU A 77 15.32 -0.67 7.55
CA GLU A 77 15.70 -2.06 7.84
C GLU A 77 14.68 -3.10 7.35
N SER A 78 13.47 -2.66 6.97
CA SER A 78 12.42 -3.57 6.49
C SER A 78 12.72 -4.03 5.06
N ALA A 79 12.84 -5.35 4.87
CA ALA A 79 12.99 -5.96 3.54
C ALA A 79 11.88 -5.51 2.58
N ILE A 80 10.62 -5.47 3.04
CA ILE A 80 9.46 -5.05 2.24
C ILE A 80 9.59 -3.59 1.79
N TYR A 81 10.11 -2.71 2.65
CA TYR A 81 10.33 -1.31 2.27
C TYR A 81 11.43 -1.18 1.20
N GLN A 82 12.50 -1.97 1.30
CA GLN A 82 13.57 -2.00 0.30
C GLN A 82 13.07 -2.55 -1.03
N ASP A 83 12.23 -3.58 -1.02
CA ASP A 83 11.62 -4.14 -2.22
C ASP A 83 10.75 -3.09 -2.95
N ILE A 84 9.86 -2.41 -2.21
CA ILE A 84 9.00 -1.35 -2.77
C ILE A 84 9.84 -0.17 -3.29
N LEU A 85 10.91 0.19 -2.58
CA LEU A 85 11.80 1.26 -3.02
C LEU A 85 12.50 0.88 -4.32
N SER A 86 13.04 -0.33 -4.40
CA SER A 86 13.70 -0.89 -5.59
C SER A 86 12.74 -0.95 -6.79
N GLU A 87 11.52 -1.46 -6.59
CA GLU A 87 10.46 -1.45 -7.62
C GLU A 87 10.17 -0.03 -8.12
N GLY A 88 10.12 0.95 -7.21
CA GLY A 88 9.90 2.36 -7.54
C GLY A 88 11.04 2.99 -8.34
N GLU A 89 12.29 2.68 -7.98
CA GLU A 89 13.48 3.13 -8.71
C GLU A 89 13.52 2.52 -10.12
N GLN A 90 13.24 1.22 -10.25
CA GLN A 90 13.16 0.54 -11.54
C GLN A 90 12.03 1.11 -12.41
N ALA A 91 10.84 1.31 -11.86
CA ALA A 91 9.72 1.92 -12.59
C ALA A 91 10.05 3.34 -13.07
N LYS A 92 10.76 4.13 -12.26
CA LYS A 92 11.22 5.46 -12.64
C LYS A 92 12.25 5.40 -13.77
N ALA A 93 13.22 4.50 -13.69
CA ALA A 93 14.23 4.29 -14.72
C ALA A 93 13.60 3.90 -16.07
N GLN A 94 12.62 2.97 -16.06
CA GLN A 94 11.87 2.58 -17.25
C GLN A 94 11.10 3.75 -17.85
N ARG A 95 10.43 4.58 -17.03
CA ARG A 95 9.72 5.77 -17.51
C ARG A 95 10.67 6.78 -18.15
N ILE A 96 11.85 6.99 -17.56
CA ILE A 96 12.87 7.86 -18.15
C ILE A 96 13.32 7.27 -19.49
N ALA A 97 13.66 5.98 -19.55
CA ALA A 97 14.07 5.32 -20.79
C ALA A 97 13.04 5.46 -21.91
N LEU A 98 11.75 5.29 -21.61
CA LEU A 98 10.67 5.50 -22.58
C LEU A 98 10.62 6.93 -23.12
N ASN A 99 10.79 7.94 -22.26
CA ASN A 99 10.84 9.33 -22.71
C ASN A 99 12.06 9.59 -23.61
N LEU A 100 13.22 9.06 -23.25
CA LEU A 100 14.44 9.21 -24.05
C LEU A 100 14.37 8.48 -25.40
N LEU A 101 13.71 7.32 -25.44
CA LEU A 101 13.40 6.60 -26.69
C LEU A 101 12.50 7.47 -27.60
N ARG A 102 11.49 8.14 -27.05
CA ARG A 102 10.63 9.07 -27.80
C ARG A 102 11.36 10.29 -28.32
N GLU A 103 12.38 10.75 -27.60
CA GLU A 103 13.28 11.82 -28.04
C GLU A 103 14.33 11.35 -29.06
N GLY A 104 14.33 10.06 -29.43
CA GLY A 104 15.20 9.50 -30.46
C GLY A 104 16.63 9.21 -30.01
N MET A 105 16.89 9.13 -28.69
CA MET A 105 18.21 8.76 -28.20
C MET A 105 18.54 7.28 -28.47
N THR A 106 19.83 6.98 -28.65
CA THR A 106 20.29 5.61 -28.89
C THR A 106 20.15 4.75 -27.64
N ILE A 107 19.91 3.46 -27.82
CA ILE A 107 19.71 2.51 -26.71
C ILE A 107 20.94 2.46 -25.80
N GLU A 108 22.14 2.57 -26.36
CA GLU A 108 23.39 2.58 -25.59
C GLU A 108 23.52 3.85 -24.74
N ALA A 109 23.05 5.00 -25.24
CA ALA A 109 23.03 6.23 -24.46
C ALA A 109 22.02 6.15 -23.32
N ILE A 110 20.86 5.56 -23.57
CA ILE A 110 19.82 5.36 -22.56
C ILE A 110 20.31 4.42 -21.47
N ALA A 111 20.93 3.29 -21.83
CA ALA A 111 21.49 2.32 -20.88
C ALA A 111 22.50 2.96 -19.91
N ARG A 112 23.35 3.86 -20.41
CA ARG A 112 24.31 4.59 -19.57
C ARG A 112 23.66 5.57 -18.58
N VAL A 113 22.49 6.10 -18.91
CA VAL A 113 21.81 7.14 -18.10
C VAL A 113 20.80 6.54 -17.13
N THR A 114 20.13 5.45 -17.51
CA THR A 114 19.06 4.85 -16.71
C THR A 114 19.50 3.62 -15.92
N GLU A 115 20.75 3.17 -16.12
CA GLU A 115 21.32 1.95 -15.53
C GLU A 115 20.54 0.67 -15.90
N LEU A 116 19.64 0.76 -16.87
CA LEU A 116 18.93 -0.39 -17.44
C LEU A 116 19.81 -1.14 -18.42
N SER A 117 19.61 -2.45 -18.52
CA SER A 117 20.26 -3.25 -19.55
C SER A 117 19.70 -2.91 -20.93
N VAL A 118 20.51 -3.15 -21.95
CA VAL A 118 20.12 -2.98 -23.36
C VAL A 118 18.89 -3.84 -23.68
N GLU A 119 18.80 -5.05 -23.13
CA GLU A 119 17.66 -5.95 -23.27
C GLU A 119 16.39 -5.36 -22.65
N GLN A 120 16.48 -4.78 -21.46
CA GLN A 120 15.33 -4.13 -20.81
C GLN A 120 14.81 -2.96 -21.65
N ILE A 121 15.71 -2.16 -22.23
CA ILE A 121 15.33 -1.03 -23.08
C ILE A 121 14.71 -1.52 -24.39
N HIS A 122 15.23 -2.59 -24.99
CA HIS A 122 14.61 -3.22 -26.16
C HIS A 122 13.19 -3.72 -25.89
N GLN A 123 12.95 -4.36 -24.74
CA GLN A 123 11.62 -4.81 -24.35
C GLN A 123 10.65 -3.64 -24.20
N LEU A 124 11.10 -2.52 -23.59
CA LEU A 124 10.30 -1.30 -23.49
C LEU A 124 9.96 -0.70 -24.86
N GLN A 125 10.91 -0.70 -25.80
CA GLN A 125 10.70 -0.19 -27.16
C GLN A 125 9.65 -1.01 -27.93
N ILE A 126 9.70 -2.34 -27.81
CA ILE A 126 8.72 -3.25 -28.43
C ILE A 126 7.32 -3.01 -27.83
N ALA A 127 7.22 -2.94 -26.50
CA ALA A 127 5.96 -2.70 -25.81
C ALA A 127 5.34 -1.33 -26.19
N GLN A 128 6.16 -0.29 -26.33
CA GLN A 128 5.72 1.04 -26.77
C GLN A 128 5.16 1.01 -28.20
N THR A 129 5.87 0.34 -29.13
CA THR A 129 5.48 0.27 -30.54
C THR A 129 4.15 -0.48 -30.72
N GLN A 130 3.88 -1.49 -29.88
CA GLN A 130 2.60 -2.21 -29.83
C GLN A 130 1.46 -1.38 -29.24
N SER A 131 1.76 -0.50 -28.27
CA SER A 131 0.77 0.40 -27.69
C SER A 131 0.38 1.54 -28.64
N ASP A 132 1.29 2.01 -29.48
CA ASP A 132 1.03 3.10 -30.44
C ASP A 132 0.31 2.62 -31.70
N ALA A 133 0.28 1.30 -31.96
CA ALA A 133 -0.40 0.67 -33.09
C ALA A 133 -1.88 0.30 -32.83
N LYS A 134 -2.40 0.58 -31.63
CA LYS A 134 -3.77 0.27 -31.20
C LYS A 134 -4.57 1.55 -30.96
#